data_AF-I5AXL4-F1
#
_entry.id   AF-I5AXL4-F1
#
_cell.length_a   1.000
_cell.length_b   1.000
_cell.length_c   1.000
_cell.angle_alpha   90.00
_cell.angle_beta   90.00
_cell.angle_gamma   90.00
#
_symmetry.space_group_name_H-M   'P 1'
#
loop_
_entity.id
_entity.type
_entity.pdbx_description
1 polymer ?
#
loop_
_entity_poly.entity_id
_entity_poly.type
_entity_poly.pdbx_seq_one_letter_code
_entity_poly.pdbx_strand_id
1 'polypeptide(L)'
;MKKRLWILAISLLALTAIPGCGFSTGAASTSKEAVVTSSSLIETSSKSDQGMVIVEIPGDMIGNNPDALLEKIKSNDIKVEKNESGGVRYHLTKKQYAQMLKLHEGNIRDMLANQSYPYITEITTNDDFSVFTIKTKSPKPGVYEKSIAKDIFVYAKTYHVFAGQDVTMRADIVNVETGEAIDSYDSSDQ
;
A
#
# COMPACT_ATOMS: atom_id res chain seq x y z
N MET A 1 -13.88 54.11 2.31
CA MET A 1 -13.26 54.86 1.20
C MET A 1 -11.81 54.41 1.04
N LYS A 2 -11.32 54.34 -0.22
CA LYS A 2 -9.94 54.00 -0.68
C LYS A 2 -9.65 52.48 -0.70
N LYS A 3 -10.08 51.71 -1.71
CA LYS A 3 -9.55 51.55 -3.09
C LYS A 3 -8.04 51.25 -3.15
N ARG A 4 -7.68 50.05 -3.62
CA ARG A 4 -6.71 49.81 -4.70
C ARG A 4 -6.77 48.34 -5.18
N LEU A 5 -7.35 48.18 -6.37
CA LEU A 5 -7.20 47.03 -7.26
C LEU A 5 -5.75 46.97 -7.76
N TRP A 6 -5.21 45.76 -7.97
CA TRP A 6 -4.27 45.48 -9.06
C TRP A 6 -4.62 44.13 -9.71
N ILE A 7 -5.09 44.22 -10.95
CA ILE A 7 -5.30 43.15 -11.93
C ILE A 7 -4.13 43.26 -12.92
N LEU A 8 -3.48 42.15 -13.25
CA LEU A 8 -2.61 41.91 -14.43
C LEU A 8 -2.55 40.37 -14.54
N ALA A 9 -3.23 39.64 -15.44
CA ALA A 9 -3.46 39.76 -16.87
C ALA A 9 -2.17 39.70 -17.70
N ILE A 10 -1.61 38.50 -17.89
CA ILE A 10 -0.76 38.16 -19.04
C ILE A 10 -1.33 36.90 -19.68
N SER A 11 -1.74 37.09 -20.93
CA SER A 11 -2.39 36.16 -21.84
C SER A 11 -1.44 35.87 -22.99
N LEU A 12 -1.53 34.63 -23.50
CA LEU A 12 -1.26 34.19 -24.87
C LEU A 12 0.20 34.01 -25.37
N LEU A 13 0.56 32.74 -25.60
CA LEU A 13 1.27 32.26 -26.79
C LEU A 13 1.01 30.74 -26.92
N ALA A 14 0.03 30.31 -27.72
CA ALA A 14 0.09 30.01 -29.16
C ALA A 14 0.28 28.50 -29.43
N LEU A 15 -0.74 27.93 -30.08
CA LEU A 15 -0.86 26.58 -30.63
C LEU A 15 0.32 26.20 -31.54
N THR A 16 0.73 24.94 -31.47
CA THR A 16 1.12 24.19 -32.67
C THR A 16 0.33 22.88 -32.70
N ALA A 17 -0.28 22.61 -33.86
CA ALA A 17 -1.00 21.39 -34.18
C ALA A 17 -0.19 20.65 -35.26
N ILE A 18 -0.16 19.32 -35.20
CA ILE A 18 -0.09 18.45 -36.38
C ILE A 18 -1.01 17.24 -36.12
N PRO A 19 -1.90 16.88 -37.07
CA PRO A 19 -2.74 15.69 -37.02
C PRO A 19 -2.07 14.48 -37.71
N GLY A 20 -2.40 13.27 -37.24
CA GLY A 20 -2.20 12.01 -37.97
C GLY A 20 -3.04 10.91 -37.29
N CYS A 21 -4.23 10.61 -37.81
CA CYS A 21 -4.57 9.38 -38.57
C CYS A 21 -4.18 8.08 -37.84
N GLY A 22 -5.06 7.13 -37.54
CA GLY A 22 -6.39 6.91 -38.09
C GLY A 22 -7.19 5.83 -37.35
N PHE A 23 -8.39 5.67 -37.87
CA PHE A 23 -9.57 4.97 -37.40
C PHE A 23 -9.48 3.43 -37.49
N SER A 24 -9.99 2.73 -36.47
CA SER A 24 -10.92 1.58 -36.63
C SER A 24 -11.45 1.09 -35.29
N THR A 25 -12.77 1.24 -35.14
CA THR A 25 -13.70 0.60 -34.21
C THR A 25 -13.57 -0.93 -34.12
N GLY A 26 -13.93 -1.52 -32.96
CA GLY A 26 -14.54 -2.87 -32.93
C GLY A 26 -14.12 -3.78 -31.77
N ALA A 27 -15.11 -4.25 -31.00
CA ALA A 27 -15.01 -4.97 -29.75
C ALA A 27 -14.68 -6.49 -29.86
N ALA A 28 -14.36 -7.04 -28.68
CA ALA A 28 -14.69 -8.39 -28.14
C ALA A 28 -13.67 -9.56 -28.26
N SER A 29 -13.17 -9.91 -27.07
CA SER A 29 -12.93 -11.24 -26.47
C SER A 29 -12.33 -12.40 -27.28
N THR A 30 -11.16 -12.88 -26.84
CA THR A 30 -11.04 -14.19 -26.12
C THR A 30 -9.61 -14.44 -25.64
N SER A 31 -9.56 -14.90 -24.39
CA SER A 31 -8.47 -15.44 -23.57
C SER A 31 -7.28 -16.08 -24.30
N LYS A 32 -6.07 -15.73 -23.82
CA LYS A 32 -5.06 -16.72 -23.43
C LYS A 32 -4.27 -16.23 -22.21
N GLU A 33 -4.77 -16.70 -21.08
CA GLU A 33 -4.05 -17.11 -19.87
C GLU A 33 -2.52 -17.21 -20.01
N ALA A 34 -1.80 -16.38 -19.27
CA ALA A 34 -0.43 -16.64 -18.88
C ALA A 34 -0.42 -16.69 -17.35
N VAL A 35 -0.48 -17.92 -16.84
CA VAL A 35 -0.15 -18.29 -15.47
C VAL A 35 1.27 -17.80 -15.19
N VAL A 36 1.42 -16.83 -14.31
CA VAL A 36 2.72 -16.49 -13.70
C VAL A 36 2.64 -16.86 -12.23
N THR A 37 2.91 -18.15 -12.02
CA THR A 37 3.67 -18.75 -10.92
C THR A 37 4.09 -17.77 -9.83
N SER A 38 3.28 -17.72 -8.79
CA SER A 38 3.68 -17.32 -7.44
C SER A 38 4.73 -18.30 -6.93
N SER A 39 6.02 -17.98 -7.05
CA SER A 39 7.12 -18.64 -6.33
C SER A 39 8.44 -17.91 -6.59
N SER A 40 8.75 -16.93 -5.75
CA SER A 40 10.10 -16.52 -5.35
C SER A 40 9.85 -15.39 -4.37
N LEU A 41 10.12 -15.48 -3.06
CA LEU A 41 11.46 -15.50 -2.50
C LEU A 41 11.49 -16.40 -1.25
N ILE A 42 12.05 -17.60 -1.38
CA ILE A 42 12.63 -18.32 -0.25
C ILE A 42 14.08 -18.56 -0.64
N GLU A 43 14.92 -17.54 -0.54
CA GLU A 43 16.36 -17.75 -0.60
C GLU A 43 16.89 -18.02 0.81
N THR A 44 17.22 -19.29 0.99
CA THR A 44 17.90 -19.83 2.15
C THR A 44 19.40 -19.55 1.98
N SER A 45 20.04 -18.88 2.93
CA SER A 45 21.51 -18.94 3.02
C SER A 45 22.04 -18.73 4.44
N SER A 46 22.52 -19.83 5.04
CA SER A 46 23.76 -19.97 5.84
C SER A 46 23.59 -21.01 6.96
N LYS A 47 24.69 -21.71 7.26
CA LYS A 47 24.79 -22.92 8.11
C LYS A 47 24.46 -22.67 9.60
N SER A 48 23.18 -22.53 9.93
CA SER A 48 22.55 -22.95 11.21
C SER A 48 21.01 -22.90 11.17
N ASP A 49 20.44 -22.28 10.14
CA ASP A 49 19.01 -21.93 10.08
C ASP A 49 18.18 -22.94 9.24
N GLN A 50 18.40 -24.23 9.46
CA GLN A 50 17.68 -25.30 8.75
C GLN A 50 16.17 -25.30 9.13
N GLY A 51 15.36 -24.56 8.35
CA GLY A 51 13.89 -24.59 8.44
C GLY A 51 13.22 -23.35 9.07
N MET A 52 13.99 -22.30 9.37
CA MET A 52 13.48 -21.01 9.83
C MET A 52 13.12 -20.12 8.64
N VAL A 53 12.09 -19.30 8.80
CA VAL A 53 11.71 -18.22 7.89
C VAL A 53 12.43 -16.96 8.33
N ILE A 54 13.09 -16.29 7.39
CA ILE A 54 13.83 -15.05 7.60
C ILE A 54 12.95 -13.89 7.14
N VAL A 55 12.69 -12.93 8.03
CA VAL A 55 11.91 -11.73 7.71
C VAL A 55 12.80 -10.51 7.88
N GLU A 56 12.89 -9.69 6.83
CA GLU A 56 13.69 -8.46 6.83
C GLU A 56 12.80 -7.24 7.01
N ILE A 57 13.07 -6.46 8.05
CA ILE A 57 12.38 -5.20 8.29
C ILE A 57 13.35 -4.05 7.97
N PRO A 58 13.05 -3.22 6.97
CA PRO A 58 13.85 -2.05 6.62
C PRO A 58 14.05 -1.07 7.79
N GLY A 59 15.19 -0.37 7.80
CA GLY A 59 15.51 0.58 8.88
C GLY A 59 14.55 1.77 8.99
N ASP A 60 13.98 2.22 7.88
CA ASP A 60 13.00 3.32 7.83
C ASP A 60 11.70 3.00 8.59
N MET A 61 11.36 1.72 8.75
CA MET A 61 10.19 1.26 9.50
C MET A 61 10.42 1.10 11.01
N ILE A 62 11.68 0.96 11.43
CA ILE A 62 12.06 0.70 12.82
C ILE A 62 12.32 2.00 13.59
N GLY A 63 12.39 3.12 12.87
CA GLY A 63 12.77 4.41 13.43
C GLY A 63 14.22 4.41 13.94
N ASN A 64 14.59 5.46 14.69
CA ASN A 64 16.01 5.74 15.00
C ASN A 64 16.62 4.86 16.11
N ASN A 65 15.95 3.81 16.62
CA ASN A 65 16.46 3.01 17.73
C ASN A 65 16.23 1.50 17.58
N PRO A 66 16.90 0.85 16.61
CA PRO A 66 16.85 -0.60 16.44
C PRO A 66 17.38 -1.36 17.67
N ASP A 67 18.31 -0.77 18.44
CA ASP A 67 18.90 -1.41 19.62
C ASP A 67 17.89 -1.59 20.76
N ALA A 68 17.05 -0.59 21.04
CA ALA A 68 15.96 -0.73 22.01
C ALA A 68 14.91 -1.77 21.59
N LEU A 69 14.71 -1.95 20.28
CA LEU A 69 13.81 -2.97 19.75
C LEU A 69 14.40 -4.37 19.96
N LEU A 70 15.69 -4.54 19.66
CA LEU A 70 16.43 -5.78 19.93
C LEU A 70 16.40 -6.14 21.42
N GLU A 71 16.55 -5.17 22.33
CA GLU A 71 16.46 -5.41 23.77
C GLU A 71 15.09 -5.95 24.21
N LYS A 72 14.00 -5.42 23.65
CA LYS A 72 12.64 -5.90 23.94
C LYS A 72 12.37 -7.31 23.42
N ILE A 73 13.04 -7.72 22.35
CA ILE A 73 12.79 -9.02 21.71
C ILE A 73 13.64 -10.14 22.31
N LYS A 74 14.79 -9.82 22.94
CA LYS A 74 15.65 -10.79 23.64
C LYS A 74 14.90 -11.65 24.68
N SER A 75 13.75 -11.20 25.18
CA SER A 75 12.90 -11.95 26.12
C SER A 75 11.97 -12.99 25.48
N ASN A 76 11.90 -13.08 24.15
CA ASN A 76 10.85 -13.83 23.44
C ASN A 76 11.34 -15.09 22.70
N ASP A 77 12.53 -15.62 23.00
CA ASP A 77 13.13 -16.80 22.32
C ASP A 77 13.20 -16.69 20.78
N ILE A 78 13.21 -15.47 20.24
CA ILE A 78 13.34 -15.18 18.81
C ILE A 78 14.75 -14.63 18.55
N LYS A 79 15.48 -15.25 17.61
CA LYS A 79 16.76 -14.72 17.13
C LYS A 79 16.49 -13.52 16.21
N VAL A 80 17.08 -12.38 16.56
CA VAL A 80 17.00 -11.14 15.79
C VAL A 80 18.40 -10.55 15.65
N GLU A 81 18.74 -10.12 14.44
CA GLU A 81 20.02 -9.48 14.13
C GLU A 81 19.80 -8.20 13.31
N LYS A 82 20.80 -7.31 13.26
CA LYS A 82 20.73 -6.10 12.43
C LYS A 82 20.87 -6.49 10.95
N ASN A 83 20.18 -5.78 10.06
CA ASN A 83 20.34 -5.93 8.62
C ASN A 83 21.13 -4.75 8.01
N GLU A 84 21.48 -4.84 6.73
CA GLU A 84 22.29 -3.84 6.01
C GLU A 84 21.58 -2.50 5.82
N SER A 85 20.25 -2.50 5.81
CA SER A 85 19.42 -1.29 5.68
C SER A 85 19.36 -0.44 6.97
N GLY A 86 20.07 -0.84 8.02
CA GLY A 86 19.97 -0.23 9.36
C GLY A 86 18.75 -0.70 10.16
N GLY A 87 18.00 -1.66 9.63
CA GLY A 87 16.88 -2.31 10.30
C GLY A 87 17.27 -3.64 10.96
N VAL A 88 16.33 -4.59 11.00
CA VAL A 88 16.54 -5.90 11.65
C VAL A 88 16.05 -7.06 10.80
N ARG A 89 16.56 -8.25 11.11
CA ARG A 89 16.20 -9.53 10.52
C ARG A 89 15.75 -10.48 11.61
N TYR A 90 14.53 -11.00 11.47
CA TYR A 90 13.95 -11.98 12.38
C TYR A 90 14.14 -13.39 11.84
N HIS A 91 14.51 -14.32 12.72
CA HIS A 91 14.61 -15.74 12.43
C HIS A 91 13.44 -16.45 13.14
N LEU A 92 12.43 -16.85 12.37
CA LEU A 92 11.17 -17.36 12.89
C LEU A 92 10.95 -18.82 12.51
N THR A 93 10.39 -19.64 13.39
CA THR A 93 9.80 -20.91 12.95
C THR A 93 8.60 -20.66 12.03
N LYS A 94 8.23 -21.63 11.19
CA LYS A 94 7.01 -21.51 10.34
C LYS A 94 5.75 -21.16 11.15
N LYS A 95 5.62 -21.68 12.37
CA LYS A 95 4.50 -21.40 13.27
C LYS A 95 4.52 -19.94 13.74
N GLN A 96 5.67 -19.43 14.17
CA GLN A 96 5.82 -18.03 14.59
C GLN A 96 5.56 -17.07 13.43
N TYR A 97 6.10 -17.39 12.25
CA TYR A 97 5.85 -16.62 11.03
C TYR A 97 4.35 -16.52 10.70
N ALA A 98 3.64 -17.65 10.69
CA ALA A 98 2.21 -17.68 10.44
C ALA A 98 1.38 -16.91 11.50
N GLN A 99 1.77 -16.99 12.78
CA GLN A 99 1.13 -16.23 13.85
C GLN A 99 1.35 -14.72 13.70
N MET A 100 2.57 -14.33 13.32
CA MET A 100 2.92 -12.94 13.07
C MET A 100 2.13 -12.38 11.89
N LEU A 101 2.06 -13.10 10.75
CA LEU A 101 1.22 -12.66 9.62
C LEU A 101 -0.24 -12.53 10.04
N LYS A 102 -0.81 -13.53 10.71
CA LYS A 102 -2.20 -13.49 11.17
C LYS A 102 -2.49 -12.32 12.11
N LEU A 103 -1.52 -11.92 12.95
CA LEU A 103 -1.64 -10.73 13.79
C LEU A 103 -1.73 -9.46 12.93
N HIS A 104 -0.87 -9.30 11.92
CA HIS A 104 -0.92 -8.15 11.03
C HIS A 104 -2.19 -8.13 10.16
N GLU A 105 -2.66 -9.28 9.67
CA GLU A 105 -3.96 -9.39 8.99
C GLU A 105 -5.11 -8.95 9.89
N GLY A 106 -5.10 -9.42 11.15
CA GLY A 106 -6.06 -9.01 12.17
C GLY A 106 -6.05 -7.51 12.38
N ASN A 107 -4.87 -6.90 12.55
CA ASN A 107 -4.72 -5.45 12.74
C ASN A 107 -5.27 -4.64 11.54
N ILE A 108 -5.02 -5.08 10.30
CA ILE A 108 -5.58 -4.41 9.12
C ILE A 108 -7.10 -4.53 9.12
N ARG A 109 -7.64 -5.73 9.33
CA ARG A 109 -9.09 -5.96 9.33
C ARG A 109 -9.81 -5.20 10.46
N ASP A 110 -9.22 -5.17 11.65
CA ASP A 110 -9.73 -4.41 12.79
C ASP A 110 -9.69 -2.90 12.51
N MET A 111 -8.62 -2.40 11.90
CA MET A 111 -8.56 -1.00 11.45
C MET A 111 -9.68 -0.70 10.45
N LEU A 112 -9.87 -1.55 9.43
CA LEU A 112 -10.91 -1.32 8.41
C LEU A 112 -12.33 -1.33 9.00
N ALA A 113 -12.58 -2.18 10.01
CA ALA A 113 -13.89 -2.32 10.63
C ALA A 113 -14.23 -1.23 11.65
N ASN A 114 -13.22 -0.68 12.36
CA ASN A 114 -13.44 0.20 13.51
C ASN A 114 -13.30 1.69 13.21
N GLN A 115 -13.19 2.09 11.94
CA GLN A 115 -13.07 3.49 11.57
C GLN A 115 -14.45 4.13 11.38
N SER A 116 -14.74 5.15 12.19
CA SER A 116 -15.93 5.99 12.00
C SER A 116 -15.53 7.24 11.24
N TYR A 117 -15.86 7.26 9.95
CA TYR A 117 -15.57 8.36 9.05
C TYR A 117 -16.88 9.01 8.59
N PRO A 118 -17.01 10.35 8.62
CA PRO A 118 -18.29 11.03 8.34
C PRO A 118 -18.89 10.72 6.96
N TYR A 119 -18.04 10.51 5.95
CA TYR A 119 -18.45 10.35 4.56
C TYR A 119 -18.18 8.97 3.97
N ILE A 120 -17.26 8.19 4.57
CA ILE A 120 -16.97 6.84 4.10
C ILE A 120 -18.00 5.88 4.69
N THR A 121 -18.61 5.10 3.81
CA THR A 121 -19.63 4.13 4.19
C THR A 121 -19.07 2.73 4.35
N GLU A 122 -18.00 2.41 3.62
CA GLU A 122 -17.43 1.08 3.58
C GLU A 122 -15.99 1.16 3.06
N ILE A 123 -15.11 0.32 3.62
CA ILE A 123 -13.80 0.04 3.04
C ILE A 123 -13.67 -1.46 2.90
N THR A 124 -13.35 -1.91 1.70
CA THR A 124 -13.12 -3.34 1.39
C THR A 124 -11.74 -3.54 0.80
N THR A 125 -11.26 -4.77 0.86
CA THR A 125 -9.96 -5.17 0.33
C THR A 125 -9.99 -6.61 -0.15
N ASN A 126 -9.05 -6.97 -1.02
CA ASN A 126 -8.81 -8.34 -1.43
C ASN A 126 -7.96 -9.10 -0.38
N ASP A 127 -7.73 -10.40 -0.62
CA ASP A 127 -7.15 -11.28 0.40
C ASP A 127 -5.70 -10.98 0.79
N ASP A 128 -4.92 -10.41 -0.13
CA ASP A 128 -3.51 -10.07 0.10
C ASP A 128 -3.29 -8.62 0.52
N PHE A 129 -4.35 -7.82 0.67
CA PHE A 129 -4.29 -6.40 1.04
C PHE A 129 -3.56 -5.49 0.04
N SER A 130 -3.50 -5.87 -1.25
CA SER A 130 -2.92 -5.03 -2.31
C SER A 130 -3.94 -4.10 -3.00
N VAL A 131 -5.24 -4.41 -2.92
CA VAL A 131 -6.30 -3.62 -3.56
C VAL A 131 -7.34 -3.22 -2.53
N PHE A 132 -7.66 -1.94 -2.50
CA PHE A 132 -8.67 -1.36 -1.61
C PHE A 132 -9.75 -0.64 -2.39
N THR A 133 -10.97 -0.70 -1.89
CA THR A 133 -12.09 0.11 -2.36
C THR A 133 -12.67 0.88 -1.19
N ILE A 134 -12.69 2.20 -1.29
CA ILE A 134 -13.21 3.13 -0.30
C ILE A 134 -14.50 3.73 -0.85
N LYS A 135 -15.66 3.34 -0.31
CA LYS A 135 -16.94 3.90 -0.72
C LYS A 135 -17.26 5.15 0.09
N THR A 136 -17.63 6.23 -0.60
CA THR A 136 -17.97 7.51 0.04
C THR A 136 -19.30 8.07 -0.49
N LYS A 137 -19.99 8.83 0.36
CA LYS A 137 -21.14 9.68 -0.01
C LYS A 137 -20.70 10.99 -0.66
N SER A 138 -19.42 11.35 -0.58
CA SER A 138 -18.91 12.58 -1.16
C SER A 138 -18.93 12.50 -2.70
N PRO A 139 -19.43 13.53 -3.41
CA PRO A 139 -19.41 13.55 -4.88
C PRO A 139 -17.99 13.75 -5.45
N LYS A 140 -17.06 14.22 -4.62
CA LYS A 140 -15.62 14.32 -4.91
C LYS A 140 -14.84 14.00 -3.63
N PRO A 141 -13.68 13.34 -3.71
CA PRO A 141 -12.87 13.04 -2.54
C PRO A 141 -12.32 14.34 -1.92
N GLY A 142 -12.60 14.56 -0.64
CA GLY A 142 -12.00 15.62 0.16
C GLY A 142 -10.63 15.18 0.70
N VAL A 143 -9.95 16.09 1.39
CA VAL A 143 -8.63 15.82 2.00
C VAL A 143 -8.66 14.61 2.94
N TYR A 144 -9.79 14.39 3.63
CA TYR A 144 -9.96 13.27 4.56
C TYR A 144 -9.94 11.91 3.84
N GLU A 145 -10.75 11.72 2.80
CA GLU A 145 -10.75 10.44 2.05
C GLU A 145 -9.38 10.15 1.43
N LYS A 146 -8.66 11.18 0.98
CA LYS A 146 -7.29 11.04 0.47
C LYS A 146 -6.29 10.63 1.56
N SER A 147 -6.41 11.17 2.76
CA SER A 147 -5.56 10.80 3.90
C SER A 147 -5.77 9.32 4.27
N ILE A 148 -7.01 8.87 4.23
CA ILE A 148 -7.37 7.49 4.60
C ILE A 148 -6.77 6.48 3.63
N ALA A 149 -6.78 6.76 2.32
CA ALA A 149 -6.09 5.93 1.35
C ALA A 149 -4.58 5.79 1.66
N LYS A 150 -3.93 6.88 2.07
CA LYS A 150 -2.50 6.85 2.47
C LYS A 150 -2.28 6.06 3.76
N ASP A 151 -3.11 6.27 4.76
CA ASP A 151 -3.00 5.55 6.04
C ASP A 151 -3.14 4.04 5.80
N ILE A 152 -4.11 3.61 5.00
CA ILE A 152 -4.29 2.20 4.61
C ILE A 152 -3.01 1.63 3.99
N PHE A 153 -2.36 2.35 3.08
CA PHE A 153 -1.11 1.89 2.47
C PHE A 153 0.02 1.73 3.48
N VAL A 154 0.08 2.53 4.55
CA VAL A 154 1.10 2.34 5.61
C VAL A 154 0.89 0.99 6.33
N TYR A 155 -0.36 0.66 6.67
CA TYR A 155 -0.67 -0.62 7.33
C TYR A 155 -0.47 -1.81 6.40
N ALA A 156 -0.90 -1.70 5.16
CA ALA A 156 -0.75 -2.75 4.15
C ALA A 156 0.72 -2.97 3.75
N LYS A 157 1.50 -1.89 3.55
CA LYS A 157 2.95 -1.97 3.34
C LYS A 157 3.64 -2.70 4.48
N THR A 158 3.21 -2.43 5.71
CA THR A 158 3.75 -3.14 6.88
C THR A 158 3.50 -4.65 6.76
N TYR A 159 2.27 -5.07 6.48
CA TYR A 159 1.97 -6.49 6.25
C TYR A 159 2.83 -7.10 5.14
N HIS A 160 2.94 -6.45 3.98
CA HIS A 160 3.74 -6.96 2.85
C HIS A 160 5.23 -7.09 3.19
N VAL A 161 5.81 -6.14 3.93
CA VAL A 161 7.19 -6.26 4.42
C VAL A 161 7.35 -7.48 5.32
N PHE A 162 6.43 -7.68 6.26
CA PHE A 162 6.45 -8.86 7.11
C PHE A 162 6.18 -10.16 6.33
N ALA A 163 5.44 -10.10 5.22
CA ALA A 163 5.22 -11.21 4.29
C ALA A 163 6.41 -11.47 3.35
N GLY A 164 7.45 -10.64 3.38
CA GLY A 164 8.59 -10.72 2.46
C GLY A 164 8.21 -10.38 1.02
N GLN A 165 7.22 -9.52 0.82
CA GLN A 165 6.67 -9.14 -0.47
C GLN A 165 6.92 -7.66 -0.74
N ASP A 166 7.31 -7.35 -1.98
CA ASP A 166 7.33 -5.99 -2.51
C ASP A 166 6.16 -5.85 -3.49
N VAL A 167 5.08 -5.20 -3.04
CA VAL A 167 3.81 -5.15 -3.76
C VAL A 167 3.38 -3.70 -3.90
N THR A 168 3.06 -3.34 -5.13
CA THR A 168 2.36 -2.10 -5.46
C THR A 168 0.90 -2.21 -5.03
N MET A 169 0.47 -1.32 -4.14
CA MET A 169 -0.90 -1.27 -3.65
C MET A 169 -1.71 -0.20 -4.37
N ARG A 170 -3.01 -0.45 -4.53
CA ARG A 170 -3.96 0.47 -5.14
C ARG A 170 -5.18 0.69 -4.25
N ALA A 171 -5.68 1.92 -4.22
CA ALA A 171 -6.94 2.27 -3.56
C ALA A 171 -7.84 3.07 -4.51
N ASP A 172 -9.04 2.57 -4.76
CA ASP A 172 -10.07 3.27 -5.53
C ASP A 172 -11.10 3.92 -4.59
N ILE A 173 -11.35 5.21 -4.79
CA ILE A 173 -12.45 5.92 -4.11
C ILE A 173 -13.67 5.85 -5.01
N VAL A 174 -14.75 5.26 -4.51
CA VAL A 174 -15.97 5.00 -5.26
C VAL A 174 -17.12 5.80 -4.68
N ASN A 175 -17.88 6.48 -5.55
CA ASN A 175 -19.11 7.13 -5.12
C ASN A 175 -20.19 6.06 -4.85
N VAL A 176 -20.82 6.10 -3.68
CA VAL A 176 -21.79 5.08 -3.27
C VAL A 176 -23.10 5.13 -4.07
N GLU A 177 -23.46 6.28 -4.65
CA GLU A 177 -24.70 6.44 -5.42
C GLU A 177 -24.52 5.95 -6.87
N THR A 178 -23.39 6.26 -7.51
CA THR A 178 -23.15 5.89 -8.91
C THR A 178 -22.43 4.55 -9.07
N GLY A 179 -21.68 4.12 -8.06
CA GLY A 179 -20.78 2.96 -8.13
C GLY A 179 -19.53 3.20 -8.97
N GLU A 180 -19.31 4.43 -9.46
CA GLU A 180 -18.16 4.79 -10.28
C GLU A 180 -16.96 5.18 -9.41
N ALA A 181 -15.75 4.82 -9.86
CA ALA A 181 -14.52 5.33 -9.28
C ALA A 181 -14.39 6.82 -9.59
N ILE A 182 -14.35 7.63 -8.54
CA ILE A 182 -14.19 9.09 -8.62
C ILE A 182 -12.74 9.54 -8.41
N ASP A 183 -11.88 8.64 -7.92
CA ASP A 183 -10.44 8.84 -7.78
C ASP A 183 -9.72 7.50 -7.57
N SER A 184 -8.42 7.47 -7.83
CA SER A 184 -7.58 6.27 -7.67
C SER A 184 -6.18 6.65 -7.20
N TYR A 185 -5.61 5.84 -6.32
CA TYR A 185 -4.30 6.04 -5.73
C TYR A 185 -3.46 4.80 -5.95
N ASP A 186 -2.21 5.01 -6.36
CA ASP A 186 -1.19 3.99 -6.39
C ASP A 186 -0.11 4.29 -5.33
N SER A 187 0.34 3.26 -4.63
CA SER A 187 1.47 3.36 -3.71
C SER A 187 2.77 3.81 -4.38
N SER A 188 2.93 3.63 -5.69
CA SER A 188 4.11 4.09 -6.44
C SER A 188 4.17 5.60 -6.65
N ASP A 189 3.04 6.29 -6.49
CA ASP A 189 2.94 7.74 -6.70
C ASP A 189 3.36 8.55 -5.46
N GLN A 190 3.85 7.88 -4.40
CA GLN A 190 4.23 8.47 -3.12
C GLN A 190 5.74 8.57 -2.93
#